data_AF-A0AAV7J4W3-F1
#
_entry.id   AF-A0AAV7J4W3-F1
#
_cell.length_a   1.000
_cell.length_b   1.000
_cell.length_c   1.000
_cell.angle_alpha   90.00
_cell.angle_beta   90.00
_cell.angle_gamma   90.00
#
_symmetry.space_group_name_H-M   'P 1'
#
loop_
_entity.id
_entity.type
_entity.pdbx_description
1 polymer ?
#
loop_
_entity_poly.entity_id
_entity_poly.type
_entity_poly.pdbx_seq_one_letter_code
_entity_poly.pdbx_strand_id
1 'polypeptide(L)'
;MATVAQERIIPSTNTLVKYDNPVLVKKHPEKTPKEKSGKKSACKGQSSPVTADIRRETTEILNGILPPKEWEEDGQIWTQFVSSTPATRLDVINLQEQLDMRLQQRQARETGICPVRRELYSQCFDEIIRQVTVNCAERGLLLLRVRDEIKMTMAAYQTLYQSSIAFGIRKALQAEEGKEDLIATAEELRLQKTELEKTVAELRQKFDQAERRSAELHEAEEKKHNEEIQFLKKTNQQLKTQLEGIIAPKK
;
A
#
# COMPACT_ATOMS: atom_id res chain seq x y z
N MET A 1 33.62 -30.38 -12.66
CA MET A 1 32.14 -30.47 -12.69
C MET A 1 31.65 -30.27 -11.27
N ALA A 2 30.99 -29.15 -11.00
CA ALA A 2 30.46 -28.84 -9.69
C ALA A 2 29.26 -29.76 -9.40
N THR A 3 29.38 -30.61 -8.39
CA THR A 3 28.25 -31.35 -7.83
C THR A 3 27.31 -30.35 -7.20
N VAL A 4 26.16 -30.12 -7.84
CA VAL A 4 25.04 -29.38 -7.28
C VAL A 4 24.61 -30.13 -6.02
N ALA A 5 24.89 -29.55 -4.85
CA ALA A 5 24.34 -30.04 -3.59
C ALA A 5 22.82 -29.88 -3.69
N GLN A 6 22.09 -30.99 -3.83
CA GLN A 6 20.64 -30.99 -3.67
C GLN A 6 20.32 -30.40 -2.30
N GLU A 7 19.56 -29.29 -2.29
CA GLU A 7 19.09 -28.66 -1.06
C GLU A 7 18.30 -29.71 -0.26
N ARG A 8 18.81 -30.07 0.91
CA ARG A 8 18.13 -30.94 1.86
C ARG A 8 16.89 -30.22 2.37
N ILE A 9 15.71 -30.61 1.90
CA ILE A 9 14.42 -30.13 2.44
C ILE A 9 14.09 -30.99 3.68
N ILE A 10 14.91 -30.88 4.72
CA ILE A 10 14.56 -31.45 6.03
C ILE A 10 13.61 -30.45 6.70
N PRO A 11 12.40 -30.85 7.14
CA PRO A 11 11.52 -29.95 7.86
C PRO A 11 12.27 -29.42 9.08
N SER A 12 12.37 -28.10 9.19
CA SER A 12 13.07 -27.51 10.33
C SER A 12 12.50 -28.07 11.65
N THR A 13 13.38 -28.52 12.53
CA THR A 13 13.06 -28.99 13.89
C THR A 13 12.54 -27.86 14.80
N ASN A 14 12.32 -26.68 14.23
CA ASN A 14 12.01 -25.46 14.96
C ASN A 14 10.49 -25.26 15.08
N THR A 15 9.81 -26.25 15.68
CA THR A 15 8.37 -26.24 15.92
C THR A 15 8.07 -26.47 17.40
N LEU A 16 7.00 -25.86 17.90
CA LEU A 16 6.46 -26.12 19.24
C LEU A 16 5.57 -27.38 19.30
N VAL A 17 5.12 -27.88 18.14
CA VAL A 17 4.24 -29.05 18.06
C VAL A 17 5.07 -30.33 18.20
N LYS A 18 4.58 -31.27 19.01
CA LYS A 18 5.24 -32.56 19.23
C LYS A 18 4.92 -33.53 18.09
N TYR A 19 5.96 -33.91 17.35
CA TYR A 19 5.90 -34.91 16.29
C TYR A 19 6.56 -36.23 16.72
N ASP A 20 6.12 -37.34 16.13
CA ASP A 20 6.80 -38.62 16.27
C ASP A 20 8.01 -38.70 15.33
N ASN A 21 8.79 -39.78 15.44
CA ASN A 21 9.92 -40.01 14.54
C ASN A 21 9.43 -40.23 13.10
N PRO A 22 10.14 -39.71 12.10
CA PRO A 22 9.75 -39.86 10.70
C PRO A 22 9.76 -41.33 10.27
N VAL A 23 8.78 -41.68 9.44
CA VAL A 23 8.58 -43.03 8.88
C VAL A 23 8.80 -43.00 7.37
N LEU A 24 9.53 -43.97 6.86
CA LEU A 24 9.80 -44.13 5.43
C LEU A 24 8.59 -44.73 4.70
N VAL A 25 8.02 -44.02 3.71
CA VAL A 25 6.78 -44.42 3.03
C VAL A 25 7.03 -45.10 1.67
N LYS A 26 8.10 -44.75 0.94
CA LYS A 26 8.48 -45.43 -0.32
C LYS A 26 10.00 -45.55 -0.49
N LYS A 27 10.47 -46.77 -0.80
CA LYS A 27 11.71 -47.00 -1.55
C LYS A 27 11.34 -47.08 -3.03
N HIS A 28 12.02 -46.34 -3.91
CA HIS A 28 11.94 -46.62 -5.34
C HIS A 28 12.33 -48.09 -5.57
N PRO A 29 11.52 -48.91 -6.28
CA PRO A 29 11.87 -50.29 -6.52
C PRO A 29 12.96 -50.35 -7.60
N GLU A 30 14.22 -50.52 -7.19
CA GLU A 30 15.21 -51.09 -8.10
C GLU A 30 14.77 -52.53 -8.44
N LYS A 31 14.63 -52.77 -9.75
CA LYS A 31 14.13 -54.02 -10.31
C LYS A 31 15.15 -55.16 -10.17
N THR A 32 14.62 -56.33 -9.79
CA THR A 32 14.96 -57.74 -10.15
C THR A 32 15.37 -58.64 -8.96
N PRO A 33 15.20 -59.98 -9.06
CA PRO A 33 13.97 -60.71 -9.39
C PRO A 33 13.55 -61.71 -8.28
N LYS A 34 12.33 -62.25 -8.44
CA LYS A 34 11.59 -63.17 -7.57
C LYS A 34 12.36 -64.44 -7.15
N GLU A 35 12.16 -64.85 -5.90
CA GLU A 35 12.02 -66.28 -5.54
C GLU A 35 10.80 -66.50 -4.61
N LYS A 36 10.13 -67.63 -4.83
CA LYS A 36 8.89 -68.06 -4.17
C LYS A 36 9.23 -68.92 -2.95
N SER A 37 8.39 -68.83 -1.91
CA SER A 37 7.60 -69.95 -1.32
C SER A 37 7.43 -69.79 0.20
N GLY A 38 6.24 -70.12 0.72
CA GLY A 38 6.10 -70.35 2.17
C GLY A 38 4.74 -70.03 2.80
N LYS A 39 3.74 -70.88 2.53
CA LYS A 39 2.64 -71.31 3.42
C LYS A 39 1.72 -70.27 4.10
N LYS A 40 0.45 -70.32 3.64
CA LYS A 40 -0.74 -69.94 4.41
C LYS A 40 -0.92 -70.88 5.60
N SER A 41 -1.12 -70.33 6.79
CA SER A 41 -1.77 -71.04 7.90
C SER A 41 -2.95 -70.20 8.37
N ALA A 42 -4.11 -70.83 8.40
CA ALA A 42 -5.36 -70.27 8.88
C ALA A 42 -5.49 -70.43 10.41
N CYS A 43 -6.44 -69.67 10.96
CA CYS A 43 -7.12 -69.81 12.26
C CYS A 43 -6.40 -69.24 13.50
N LYS A 44 -6.88 -68.09 14.00
CA LYS A 44 -7.75 -68.03 15.19
C LYS A 44 -8.21 -66.60 15.45
N GLY A 45 -9.52 -66.44 15.68
CA GLY A 45 -10.08 -65.18 16.15
C GLY A 45 -9.57 -64.86 17.55
N GLN A 46 -9.28 -63.59 17.76
CA GLN A 46 -9.14 -62.95 19.07
C GLN A 46 -9.66 -61.53 18.92
N SER A 47 -10.62 -61.19 19.77
CA SER A 47 -11.24 -59.88 19.94
C SER A 47 -10.23 -58.74 19.84
N SER A 48 -10.40 -57.84 18.86
CA SER A 48 -9.73 -56.55 18.85
C SER A 48 -10.11 -55.78 20.12
N PRO A 49 -9.13 -55.24 20.87
CA PRO A 49 -9.41 -54.54 22.10
C PRO A 49 -9.92 -53.15 21.74
N VAL A 50 -11.09 -52.76 22.26
CA VAL A 50 -11.73 -51.45 22.07
C VAL A 50 -10.76 -50.27 22.21
N THR A 51 -9.69 -50.42 22.99
CA THR A 51 -8.63 -49.43 23.19
C THR A 51 -7.71 -49.20 21.99
N ALA A 52 -7.53 -50.18 21.11
CA ALA A 52 -6.76 -50.03 19.87
C ALA A 52 -7.54 -49.25 18.81
N ASP A 53 -8.86 -49.42 18.77
CA ASP A 53 -9.73 -48.72 17.83
C ASP A 53 -9.87 -47.24 18.20
N ILE A 54 -10.05 -46.91 19.50
CA ILE A 54 -10.06 -45.52 19.98
C ILE A 54 -8.74 -44.79 19.67
N ARG A 55 -7.59 -45.48 19.80
CA ARG A 55 -6.28 -44.90 19.47
C ARG A 55 -6.14 -44.62 17.97
N ARG A 56 -6.64 -45.52 17.12
CA ARG A 56 -6.65 -45.32 15.66
C ARG A 56 -7.52 -44.13 15.27
N GLU A 57 -8.74 -44.07 15.80
CA GLU A 57 -9.66 -42.94 15.59
C GLU A 57 -9.01 -41.61 16.02
N THR A 58 -8.34 -41.59 17.17
CA THR A 58 -7.63 -40.40 17.66
C THR A 58 -6.52 -39.98 16.70
N THR A 59 -5.73 -40.94 16.18
CA THR A 59 -4.67 -40.66 15.20
C THR A 59 -5.23 -40.13 13.88
N GLU A 60 -6.34 -40.70 13.40
CA GLU A 60 -7.03 -40.23 12.19
C GLU A 60 -7.54 -38.79 12.35
N ILE A 61 -8.15 -38.48 13.49
CA ILE A 61 -8.60 -37.12 13.83
C ILE A 61 -7.40 -36.17 13.92
N LEU A 62 -6.33 -36.55 14.62
CA LEU A 62 -5.11 -35.74 14.71
C LEU A 62 -4.53 -35.40 13.33
N ASN A 63 -4.48 -36.38 12.42
CA ASN A 63 -4.00 -36.17 11.05
C ASN A 63 -4.93 -35.25 10.24
N GLY A 64 -6.24 -35.23 10.54
CA GLY A 64 -7.18 -34.28 9.95
C GLY A 64 -7.02 -32.85 10.49
N ILE A 65 -6.69 -32.70 11.77
CA ILE A 65 -6.50 -31.39 12.42
C ILE A 65 -5.14 -30.78 12.03
N LEU A 66 -4.08 -31.60 12.06
CA LEU A 66 -2.69 -31.25 11.81
C LEU A 66 -2.11 -32.26 10.82
N PRO A 67 -2.11 -31.94 9.51
CA PRO A 67 -1.62 -32.84 8.49
C PRO A 67 -0.16 -33.27 8.73
N PRO A 68 0.18 -34.52 8.41
CA PRO A 68 1.55 -35.00 8.53
C PRO A 68 2.47 -34.23 7.58
N LYS A 69 3.73 -34.06 8.00
CA LYS A 69 4.76 -33.43 7.17
C LYS A 69 5.37 -34.49 6.26
N GLU A 70 5.50 -34.19 4.97
CA GLU A 70 6.13 -35.08 4.00
C GLU A 70 7.31 -34.37 3.33
N TRP A 71 8.42 -35.08 3.17
CA TRP A 71 9.60 -34.59 2.45
C TRP A 71 10.35 -35.71 1.76
N GLU A 72 11.17 -35.35 0.78
CA GLU A 72 12.05 -36.26 0.06
C GLU A 72 13.50 -36.05 0.51
N GLU A 73 14.17 -37.14 0.87
CA GLU A 73 15.60 -37.15 1.23
C GLU A 73 16.24 -38.34 0.53
N ASP A 74 17.28 -38.10 -0.30
CA ASP A 74 18.01 -39.14 -1.04
C ASP A 74 17.13 -40.09 -1.88
N GLY A 75 16.09 -39.56 -2.54
CA GLY A 75 15.14 -40.34 -3.35
C GLY A 75 14.15 -41.19 -2.53
N GLN A 76 14.08 -40.94 -1.22
CA GLN A 76 13.19 -41.61 -0.28
C GLN A 76 12.17 -40.61 0.28
N ILE A 77 10.90 -41.00 0.32
CA ILE A 77 9.83 -40.16 0.86
C ILE A 77 9.64 -40.49 2.34
N TRP A 78 9.83 -39.49 3.19
CA TRP A 78 9.63 -39.54 4.63
C TRP A 78 8.35 -38.82 5.00
N THR A 79 7.60 -39.41 5.93
CA THR A 79 6.40 -38.81 6.49
C THR A 79 6.53 -38.75 8.01
N GLN A 80 6.22 -37.60 8.59
CA GLN A 80 6.25 -37.38 10.02
C GLN A 80 4.85 -37.03 10.53
N PHE A 81 4.35 -37.90 11.42
CA PHE A 81 3.05 -37.76 12.05
C PHE A 81 3.14 -36.96 13.35
N VAL A 82 2.02 -36.33 13.69
CA VAL A 82 1.86 -35.65 14.97
C VAL A 82 1.73 -36.69 16.08
N SER A 83 2.39 -36.46 17.21
CA SER A 83 2.44 -37.45 18.27
C SER A 83 1.06 -37.66 18.91
N SER A 84 0.64 -38.92 19.01
CA SER A 84 -0.57 -39.30 19.76
C SER A 84 -0.29 -39.55 21.24
N THR A 85 0.91 -39.22 21.73
CA THR A 85 1.27 -39.41 23.14
C THR A 85 0.55 -38.39 24.04
N PRO A 86 -0.13 -38.84 25.11
CA PRO A 86 -0.76 -37.93 26.08
C PRO A 86 0.29 -37.03 26.73
N ALA A 87 -0.07 -35.77 26.97
CA ALA A 87 0.82 -34.82 27.63
C ALA A 87 0.73 -34.90 29.15
N THR A 88 1.87 -34.79 29.81
CA THR A 88 2.00 -34.66 31.26
C THR A 88 2.03 -33.19 31.67
N ARG A 89 1.88 -32.91 32.98
CA ARG A 89 2.05 -31.55 33.52
C ARG A 89 3.43 -30.97 33.20
N LEU A 90 4.48 -31.79 33.19
CA LEU A 90 5.83 -31.37 32.86
C LEU A 90 5.96 -30.97 31.39
N ASP A 91 5.30 -31.70 30.48
CA ASP A 91 5.29 -31.35 29.04
C ASP A 91 4.66 -29.97 28.79
N VAL A 92 3.61 -29.62 29.54
CA VAL A 92 2.96 -28.30 29.45
C VAL A 92 3.89 -27.19 29.94
N ILE A 93 4.61 -27.41 31.04
CA ILE A 93 5.60 -26.45 31.56
C ILE A 93 6.72 -26.25 30.53
N ASN A 94 7.25 -27.33 29.98
CA ASN A 94 8.28 -27.28 28.95
C ASN A 94 7.82 -26.55 27.69
N LEU A 95 6.56 -26.71 27.28
CA LEU A 95 5.97 -25.99 26.15
C LEU A 95 5.95 -24.49 26.40
N GLN A 96 5.55 -24.07 27.61
CA GLN A 96 5.53 -22.66 28.01
C GLN A 96 6.95 -22.07 27.97
N GLU A 97 7.91 -22.72 28.63
CA GLU A 97 9.31 -22.26 28.66
C GLU A 97 9.92 -22.18 27.26
N GLN A 98 9.61 -23.15 26.39
CA GLN A 98 10.05 -23.14 24.99
C GLN A 98 9.42 -22.01 24.17
N LEU A 99 8.15 -21.68 24.41
CA LEU A 99 7.49 -20.55 23.77
C LEU A 99 8.16 -19.23 24.21
N ASP A 100 8.33 -19.03 25.51
CA ASP A 100 8.93 -17.83 26.09
C ASP A 100 10.37 -17.64 25.59
N MET A 101 11.17 -18.70 25.62
CA MET A 101 12.53 -18.71 25.09
C MET A 101 12.55 -18.33 23.60
N ARG A 102 11.67 -18.90 22.77
CA ARG A 102 11.63 -18.59 21.34
C ARG A 102 11.13 -17.18 21.04
N LEU A 103 10.18 -16.66 21.82
CA LEU A 103 9.73 -15.27 21.71
C LEU A 103 10.89 -14.31 21.99
N GLN A 104 11.68 -14.58 23.04
CA GLN A 104 12.85 -13.77 23.39
C GLN A 104 13.97 -13.89 22.34
N GLN A 105 14.33 -15.12 21.94
CA GLN A 105 15.38 -15.37 20.95
C GLN A 105 15.09 -14.73 19.59
N ARG A 106 13.83 -14.78 19.15
CA ARG A 106 13.39 -14.16 17.89
C ARG A 106 12.97 -12.69 18.06
N GLN A 107 13.20 -12.10 19.24
CA GLN A 107 12.91 -10.70 19.56
C GLN A 107 11.48 -10.27 19.16
N ALA A 108 10.51 -11.11 19.51
CA ALA A 108 9.10 -10.82 19.22
C ALA A 108 8.65 -9.56 19.98
N ARG A 109 7.98 -8.64 19.30
CA ARG A 109 7.44 -7.42 19.93
C ARG A 109 6.32 -7.79 20.89
N GLU A 110 6.31 -7.22 22.10
CA GLU A 110 5.26 -7.43 23.10
C GLU A 110 3.93 -6.77 22.71
N THR A 111 4.00 -5.57 22.12
CA THR A 111 2.83 -4.77 21.72
C THR A 111 2.74 -4.61 20.20
N GLY A 112 1.55 -4.28 19.72
CA GLY A 112 1.27 -4.11 18.28
C GLY A 112 1.26 -5.43 17.48
N ILE A 113 1.28 -5.32 16.16
CA ILE A 113 1.27 -6.48 15.24
C ILE A 113 2.70 -7.03 15.10
N CYS A 114 2.87 -8.33 15.35
CA CYS A 114 4.15 -9.02 15.23
C CYS A 114 3.98 -10.39 14.55
N PRO A 115 4.55 -10.61 13.34
CA PRO A 115 4.45 -11.88 12.63
C PRO A 115 5.07 -13.05 13.39
N VAL A 116 6.25 -12.85 13.98
CA VAL A 116 6.97 -13.86 14.78
C VAL A 116 6.11 -14.33 15.96
N ARG A 117 5.53 -13.38 16.71
CA ARG A 117 4.63 -13.71 17.81
C ARG A 117 3.42 -14.47 17.30
N ARG A 118 2.75 -13.99 16.24
CA ARG A 118 1.59 -14.68 15.65
C ARG A 118 1.93 -16.12 15.23
N GLU A 119 3.08 -16.33 14.60
CA GLU A 119 3.56 -17.66 14.19
C GLU A 119 3.75 -18.57 15.41
N LEU A 120 4.51 -18.14 16.42
CA LEU A 120 4.79 -18.93 17.62
C LEU A 120 3.52 -19.25 18.43
N TYR A 121 2.60 -18.29 18.58
CA TYR A 121 1.31 -18.54 19.23
C TYR A 121 0.42 -19.48 18.42
N SER A 122 0.45 -19.41 17.07
CA SER A 122 -0.27 -20.38 16.24
C SER A 122 0.26 -21.79 16.46
N GLN A 123 1.59 -21.97 16.47
CA GLN A 123 2.20 -23.27 16.73
C GLN A 123 1.90 -23.78 18.15
N CYS A 124 1.95 -22.91 19.16
CA CYS A 124 1.58 -23.25 20.52
C CYS A 124 0.12 -23.68 20.61
N PHE A 125 -0.79 -22.97 19.94
CA PHE A 125 -2.19 -23.33 19.93
C PHE A 125 -2.46 -24.65 19.19
N ASP A 126 -1.73 -24.93 18.11
CA ASP A 126 -1.77 -26.22 17.43
C ASP A 126 -1.30 -27.36 18.36
N GLU A 127 -0.26 -27.14 19.17
CA GLU A 127 0.17 -28.11 20.19
C GLU A 127 -0.88 -28.28 21.30
N ILE A 128 -1.54 -27.21 21.75
CA ILE A 128 -2.66 -27.31 22.70
C ILE A 128 -3.80 -28.14 22.10
N ILE A 129 -4.15 -27.90 20.83
CA ILE A 129 -5.19 -28.68 20.14
C ILE A 129 -4.77 -30.15 20.08
N ARG A 130 -3.52 -30.47 19.76
CA ARG A 130 -2.99 -31.83 19.79
C ARG A 130 -3.20 -32.47 21.18
N GLN A 131 -2.73 -31.82 22.24
CA GLN A 131 -2.83 -32.34 23.61
C GLN A 131 -4.28 -32.56 24.04
N VAL A 132 -5.18 -31.61 23.74
CA VAL A 132 -6.60 -31.72 24.07
C VAL A 132 -7.27 -32.81 23.25
N THR A 133 -6.92 -32.97 21.97
CA THR A 133 -7.47 -34.02 21.11
C THR A 133 -7.09 -35.42 21.61
N VAL A 134 -5.83 -35.60 22.04
CA VAL A 134 -5.38 -36.87 22.62
C VAL A 134 -6.15 -37.22 23.90
N ASN A 135 -6.55 -36.21 24.68
CA ASN A 135 -7.34 -36.41 25.89
C ASN A 135 -8.84 -36.63 25.60
N CYS A 136 -9.40 -35.86 24.66
CA CYS A 136 -10.80 -35.89 24.24
C CYS A 136 -10.93 -35.26 22.84
N ALA A 137 -11.19 -36.10 21.85
CA ALA A 137 -11.17 -35.71 20.44
C ALA A 137 -12.22 -34.64 20.12
N GLU A 138 -13.40 -34.70 20.72
CA GLU A 138 -14.51 -33.77 20.52
C GLU A 138 -14.14 -32.35 20.96
N ARG A 139 -13.42 -32.23 22.08
CA ARG A 139 -12.90 -30.94 22.56
C ARG A 139 -11.82 -30.40 21.62
N GLY A 140 -10.96 -31.28 21.11
CA GLY A 140 -9.96 -30.94 20.10
C GLY A 140 -10.59 -30.37 18.83
N LEU A 141 -11.62 -31.06 18.31
CA LEU A 141 -12.38 -30.62 17.14
C LEU A 141 -13.12 -29.29 17.36
N LEU A 142 -13.60 -29.03 18.58
CA LEU A 142 -14.19 -27.73 18.90
C LEU A 142 -13.14 -26.61 18.88
N LEU A 143 -11.96 -26.84 19.45
CA LEU A 143 -10.86 -25.87 19.42
C LEU A 143 -10.35 -25.62 18.00
N LEU A 144 -10.31 -26.66 17.15
CA LEU A 144 -10.01 -26.52 15.73
C LEU A 144 -10.97 -25.54 15.05
N ARG A 145 -12.29 -25.69 15.26
CA ARG A 145 -13.28 -24.77 14.68
C ARG A 145 -13.08 -23.33 15.16
N VAL A 146 -12.83 -23.14 16.45
CA VAL A 146 -12.54 -21.81 17.01
C VAL A 146 -11.28 -21.20 16.39
N ARG A 147 -10.22 -21.99 16.21
CA ARG A 147 -8.98 -21.57 15.54
C ARG A 147 -9.27 -21.07 14.12
N ASP A 148 -10.01 -21.85 13.35
CA ASP A 148 -10.25 -21.57 11.94
C ASP A 148 -11.18 -20.37 11.76
N GLU A 149 -12.19 -20.21 12.63
CA GLU A 149 -13.04 -19.01 12.69
C GLU A 149 -12.22 -17.74 12.97
N ILE A 150 -11.31 -17.78 13.94
CA ILE A 150 -10.42 -16.65 14.26
C ILE A 150 -9.48 -16.37 13.08
N LYS A 151 -8.93 -17.39 12.42
CA LYS A 151 -8.09 -17.22 11.22
C LYS A 151 -8.87 -16.55 10.08
N MET A 152 -10.10 -17.00 9.82
CA MET A 152 -10.98 -16.39 8.81
C MET A 152 -11.30 -14.93 9.16
N THR A 153 -11.66 -14.65 10.41
CA THR A 153 -11.96 -13.30 10.89
C THR A 153 -10.75 -12.37 10.74
N MET A 154 -9.55 -12.85 11.10
CA MET A 154 -8.31 -12.07 10.94
C MET A 154 -7.99 -11.79 9.46
N ALA A 155 -8.21 -12.76 8.57
CA ALA A 155 -8.03 -12.57 7.14
C ALA A 155 -9.01 -11.53 6.57
N ALA A 156 -10.28 -11.56 7.00
CA ALA A 156 -11.28 -10.56 6.63
C ALA A 156 -10.86 -9.14 7.08
N TYR A 157 -10.42 -8.98 8.33
CA TYR A 157 -9.91 -7.70 8.82
C TYR A 157 -8.68 -7.22 8.06
N GLN A 158 -7.76 -8.12 7.69
CA GLN A 158 -6.59 -7.78 6.89
C GLN A 158 -6.98 -7.26 5.50
N THR A 159 -7.92 -7.93 4.82
CA THR A 159 -8.45 -7.48 3.52
C THR A 159 -9.14 -6.13 3.61
N LEU A 160 -9.95 -5.92 4.67
CA LEU A 160 -10.62 -4.64 4.90
C LEU A 160 -9.62 -3.50 5.14
N TYR A 161 -8.58 -3.76 5.94
CA TYR A 161 -7.51 -2.80 6.21
C TYR A 161 -6.68 -2.46 4.95
N GLN A 162 -6.36 -3.46 4.13
CA GLN A 162 -5.67 -3.21 2.85
C GLN A 162 -6.56 -2.37 1.91
N SER A 163 -7.86 -2.65 1.88
CA SER A 163 -8.83 -1.91 1.08
C SER A 163 -8.98 -0.46 1.55
N SER A 164 -8.97 -0.21 2.87
CA SER A 164 -9.08 1.13 3.43
C SER A 164 -7.84 1.97 3.14
N ILE A 165 -6.64 1.39 3.23
CA ILE A 165 -5.39 2.07 2.80
C ILE A 165 -5.46 2.42 1.32
N ALA A 166 -5.84 1.46 0.46
CA ALA A 166 -5.93 1.68 -0.97
C ALA A 166 -6.96 2.76 -1.34
N PHE A 167 -8.07 2.84 -0.59
CA PHE A 167 -9.03 3.93 -0.72
C PHE A 167 -8.42 5.29 -0.34
N GLY A 168 -7.72 5.37 0.79
CA GLY A 168 -7.05 6.59 1.24
C GLY A 168 -6.03 7.11 0.23
N ILE A 169 -5.19 6.22 -0.32
CA ILE A 169 -4.20 6.57 -1.35
C ILE A 169 -4.89 7.11 -2.61
N ARG A 170 -5.94 6.42 -3.10
CA ARG A 170 -6.70 6.89 -4.27
C ARG A 170 -7.31 8.27 -4.06
N LYS A 171 -7.85 8.54 -2.88
CA LYS A 171 -8.42 9.84 -2.56
C LYS A 171 -7.38 10.94 -2.44
N ALA A 172 -6.19 10.63 -1.90
CA ALA A 172 -5.07 11.57 -1.87
C ALA A 172 -4.60 11.91 -3.30
N LEU A 173 -4.47 10.91 -4.17
CA LEU A 173 -4.07 11.13 -5.57
C LEU A 173 -5.14 11.92 -6.34
N GLN A 174 -6.42 11.58 -6.17
CA GLN A 174 -7.54 12.31 -6.77
C GLN A 174 -7.58 13.79 -6.34
N ALA A 175 -7.13 14.11 -5.12
CA ALA A 175 -7.09 15.49 -4.63
C ALA A 175 -5.92 16.30 -5.23
N GLU A 176 -4.84 15.65 -5.63
CA GLU A 176 -3.69 16.30 -6.28
C GLU A 176 -3.84 16.36 -7.82
N GLU A 177 -4.75 15.59 -8.39
CA GLU A 177 -5.02 15.59 -9.85
C GLU A 177 -5.46 16.98 -10.34
N GLY A 178 -4.79 17.50 -11.38
CA GLY A 178 -5.08 18.80 -11.99
C GLY A 178 -4.62 20.01 -11.18
N LYS A 179 -4.05 19.82 -9.98
CA LYS A 179 -3.50 20.92 -9.17
C LYS A 179 -2.32 21.60 -9.87
N GLU A 180 -1.43 20.84 -10.50
CA GLU A 180 -0.27 21.39 -11.22
C GLU A 180 -0.71 22.23 -12.42
N ASP A 181 -1.68 21.75 -13.20
CA ASP A 181 -2.24 22.49 -14.35
C ASP A 181 -2.90 23.81 -13.91
N LEU A 182 -3.63 23.79 -12.79
CA LEU A 182 -4.24 24.99 -12.21
C LEU A 182 -3.18 25.97 -11.72
N ILE A 183 -2.09 25.49 -11.10
CA ILE A 183 -0.97 26.33 -10.66
C ILE A 183 -0.30 26.99 -11.88
N ALA A 184 0.00 26.21 -12.92
CA ALA A 184 0.61 26.72 -14.15
C ALA A 184 -0.28 27.77 -14.83
N THR A 185 -1.58 27.51 -14.92
CA THR A 185 -2.56 28.45 -15.49
C THR A 185 -2.63 29.73 -14.66
N ALA A 186 -2.59 29.62 -13.32
CA ALA A 186 -2.61 30.77 -12.44
C ALA A 186 -1.33 31.63 -12.55
N GLU A 187 -0.17 31.01 -12.78
CA GLU A 187 1.09 31.72 -13.03
C GLU A 187 1.06 32.47 -14.37
N GLU A 188 0.63 31.80 -15.43
CA GLU A 188 0.48 32.41 -16.75
C GLU A 188 -0.47 33.61 -16.72
N LEU A 189 -1.65 33.46 -16.11
CA LEU A 189 -2.61 34.55 -15.96
C LEU A 189 -2.06 35.72 -15.13
N ARG A 190 -1.22 35.45 -14.13
CA ARG A 190 -0.55 36.51 -13.36
C ARG A 190 0.45 37.28 -14.23
N LEU A 191 1.25 36.58 -15.04
CA LEU A 191 2.18 37.21 -15.97
C LEU A 191 1.43 38.08 -16.99
N GLN A 192 0.40 37.53 -17.64
CA GLN A 192 -0.43 38.27 -18.59
C GLN A 192 -1.07 39.51 -17.96
N LYS A 193 -1.59 39.40 -16.73
CA LYS A 193 -2.15 40.54 -16.00
C LYS A 193 -1.11 41.64 -15.82
N THR A 194 0.10 41.30 -15.33
CA THR A 194 1.16 42.29 -15.11
C THR A 194 1.63 42.95 -16.39
N GLU A 195 1.70 42.21 -17.50
CA GLU A 195 2.05 42.78 -18.80
C GLU A 195 0.95 43.71 -19.34
N LEU A 196 -0.33 43.30 -19.22
CA LEU A 196 -1.46 44.15 -19.56
C LEU A 196 -1.50 45.43 -18.72
N GLU A 197 -1.21 45.36 -17.43
CA GLU A 197 -1.12 46.54 -16.57
C GLU A 197 -0.03 47.51 -17.02
N LYS A 198 1.14 47.01 -17.45
CA LYS A 198 2.20 47.85 -18.03
C LYS A 198 1.76 48.50 -19.33
N THR A 199 1.20 47.73 -20.27
CA THR A 199 0.74 48.26 -21.56
C THR A 199 -0.33 49.34 -21.39
N VAL A 200 -1.26 49.15 -20.43
CA VAL A 200 -2.26 50.17 -20.08
C VAL A 200 -1.60 51.42 -19.53
N ALA A 201 -0.61 51.30 -18.65
CA ALA A 201 0.12 52.45 -18.12
C ALA A 201 0.87 53.22 -19.22
N GLU A 202 1.55 52.52 -20.13
CA GLU A 202 2.25 53.12 -21.27
C GLU A 202 1.30 53.83 -22.23
N LEU A 203 0.17 53.21 -22.57
CA LEU A 203 -0.84 53.81 -23.46
C LEU A 203 -1.48 55.05 -22.83
N ARG A 204 -1.78 55.02 -21.53
CA ARG A 204 -2.25 56.20 -20.78
C ARG A 204 -1.23 57.33 -20.83
N GLN A 205 0.05 57.03 -20.58
CA GLN A 205 1.11 58.02 -20.66
C GLN A 205 1.23 58.64 -22.06
N LYS A 206 1.14 57.82 -23.12
CA LYS A 206 1.16 58.29 -24.51
C LYS A 206 -0.06 59.17 -24.84
N PHE A 207 -1.24 58.77 -24.36
CA PHE A 207 -2.47 59.55 -24.52
C PHE A 207 -2.34 60.92 -23.85
N ASP A 208 -1.96 60.97 -22.58
CA ASP A 208 -1.80 62.21 -21.82
C ASP A 208 -0.76 63.15 -22.47
N GLN A 209 0.33 62.61 -23.01
CA GLN A 209 1.34 63.40 -23.74
C GLN A 209 0.82 63.92 -25.08
N ALA A 210 -0.01 63.17 -25.79
CA ALA A 210 -0.61 63.62 -27.04
C ALA A 210 -1.67 64.70 -26.80
N GLU A 211 -2.49 64.53 -25.76
CA GLU A 211 -3.49 65.50 -25.34
C GLU A 211 -2.85 66.84 -24.96
N ARG A 212 -1.80 66.81 -24.12
CA ARG A 212 -1.04 68.02 -23.77
C ARG A 212 -0.44 68.72 -24.97
N ARG A 213 0.22 67.98 -25.88
CA ARG A 213 0.78 68.56 -27.11
C ARG A 213 -0.30 69.16 -28.00
N SER A 214 -1.45 68.51 -28.14
CA SER A 214 -2.57 69.04 -28.92
C SER A 214 -3.14 70.31 -28.30
N ALA A 215 -3.27 70.36 -26.96
CA ALA A 215 -3.73 71.54 -26.25
C ALA A 215 -2.75 72.71 -26.40
N GLU A 216 -1.44 72.47 -26.26
CA GLU A 216 -0.38 73.47 -26.47
C GLU A 216 -0.37 74.01 -27.90
N LEU A 217 -0.51 73.14 -28.91
CA LEU A 217 -0.59 73.54 -30.32
C LEU A 217 -1.84 74.40 -30.58
N HIS A 218 -3.00 73.97 -30.09
CA HIS A 218 -4.25 74.73 -30.23
C HIS A 218 -4.14 76.10 -29.57
N GLU A 219 -3.60 76.18 -28.34
CA GLU A 219 -3.39 77.46 -27.65
C GLU A 219 -2.41 78.38 -28.40
N ALA A 220 -1.36 77.82 -29.00
CA ALA A 220 -0.40 78.58 -29.82
C ALA A 220 -1.03 79.09 -31.12
N GLU A 221 -1.86 78.29 -31.79
CA GLU A 221 -2.61 78.68 -32.98
C GLU A 221 -3.65 79.76 -32.67
N GLU A 222 -4.40 79.62 -31.57
CA GLU A 222 -5.33 80.65 -31.10
C GLU A 222 -4.62 81.97 -30.80
N LYS A 223 -3.47 81.94 -30.14
CA LYS A 223 -2.66 83.14 -29.87
C LYS A 223 -2.22 83.81 -31.17
N LYS A 224 -1.63 83.05 -32.12
CA LYS A 224 -1.23 83.58 -33.43
C LYS A 224 -2.41 84.19 -34.17
N HIS A 225 -3.54 83.49 -34.23
CA HIS A 225 -4.73 83.98 -34.91
C HIS A 225 -5.26 85.27 -34.26
N ASN A 226 -5.25 85.35 -32.93
CA ASN A 226 -5.69 86.55 -32.21
C ASN A 226 -4.73 87.74 -32.44
N GLU A 227 -3.42 87.50 -32.47
CA GLU A 227 -2.42 88.51 -32.85
C GLU A 227 -2.64 89.02 -34.28
N GLU A 228 -2.92 88.11 -35.21
CA GLU A 228 -3.20 88.42 -36.63
C GLU A 228 -4.49 89.24 -36.78
N ILE A 229 -5.57 88.87 -36.07
CA ILE A 229 -6.80 89.65 -36.00
C ILE A 229 -6.52 91.05 -35.44
N GLN A 230 -5.73 91.16 -34.35
CA GLN A 230 -5.40 92.45 -33.77
C GLN A 230 -4.58 93.32 -34.73
N PHE A 231 -3.61 92.74 -35.42
CA PHE A 231 -2.82 93.43 -36.44
C PHE A 231 -3.70 93.92 -37.60
N LEU A 232 -4.57 93.06 -38.13
CA LEU A 232 -5.53 93.43 -39.18
C LEU A 232 -6.49 94.52 -38.72
N LYS A 233 -7.02 94.45 -37.49
CA LYS A 233 -7.87 95.50 -36.92
C LYS A 233 -7.13 96.84 -36.85
N LYS A 234 -5.89 96.87 -36.35
CA LYS A 234 -5.06 98.09 -36.30
C LYS A 234 -4.82 98.66 -37.70
N THR A 235 -4.48 97.80 -38.66
CA THR A 235 -4.22 98.21 -40.05
C THR A 235 -5.48 98.74 -40.72
N ASN A 236 -6.62 98.07 -40.54
CA ASN A 236 -7.91 98.50 -41.08
C ASN A 236 -8.32 99.86 -40.48
N GLN A 237 -8.07 100.06 -39.18
CA GLN A 237 -8.30 101.34 -38.52
C GLN A 237 -7.39 102.46 -39.05
N GLN A 238 -6.09 102.18 -39.25
CA GLN A 238 -5.17 103.14 -39.89
C GLN A 238 -5.59 103.50 -41.32
N LEU A 239 -5.96 102.51 -42.14
CA LEU A 239 -6.45 102.72 -43.50
C LEU A 239 -7.75 103.53 -43.50
N LYS A 240 -8.66 103.26 -42.56
CA LYS A 240 -9.88 104.03 -42.38
C LYS A 240 -9.57 105.50 -42.05
N THR A 241 -8.65 105.76 -41.11
CA THR A 241 -8.21 107.12 -40.78
C THR A 241 -7.52 107.81 -41.95
N GLN A 242 -6.70 107.10 -42.75
CA GLN A 242 -6.09 107.65 -43.95
C GLN A 242 -7.12 108.00 -45.02
N LEU A 243 -8.12 107.13 -45.25
CA LEU A 243 -9.22 107.40 -46.18
C LEU A 243 -10.07 108.56 -45.70
N GLU A 244 -10.40 108.64 -44.41
CA GLU A 244 -11.08 109.79 -43.80
C GLU A 244 -10.25 111.07 -43.98
N GLY A 245 -8.92 111.02 -43.88
CA GLY A 245 -8.04 112.17 -44.15
C GLY A 245 -7.95 112.59 -45.63
N ILE A 246 -8.18 111.67 -46.57
CA ILE A 246 -8.22 111.94 -48.03
C ILE A 246 -9.61 112.45 -48.45
N ILE A 247 -10.67 111.95 -47.81
CA ILE A 247 -12.07 112.28 -48.11
C ILE A 247 -12.53 113.53 -47.32
N ALA A 248 -11.91 113.84 -46.18
CA ALA A 248 -12.18 115.06 -45.44
C ALA A 248 -11.84 116.29 -46.30
N PRO A 249 -12.79 117.20 -46.52
CA PRO A 249 -12.54 118.40 -47.30
C PRO A 249 -11.48 119.25 -46.60
N LYS A 250 -10.49 119.76 -47.34
CA LYS A 250 -9.66 120.87 -46.83
C LYS A 250 -10.56 122.10 -46.70
N LYS A 251 -11.14 122.30 -45.51
CA LYS A 251 -11.62 123.59 -44.96
C LYS A 251 -12.16 123.39 -43.55
#